data_AF-J7S9D7-F1
#
_entry.id   AF-J7S9D7-F1
#
_cell.length_a   1.000
_cell.length_b   1.000
_cell.length_c   1.000
_cell.angle_alpha   90.00
_cell.angle_beta   90.00
_cell.angle_gamma   90.00
#
_symmetry.space_group_name_H-M   'P 1'
#
loop_
_entity.id
_entity.type
_entity.pdbx_description
1 polymer ?
#
loop_
_entity_poly.entity_id
_entity_poly.type
_entity_poly.pdbx_seq_one_letter_code
_entity_poly.pdbx_strand_id
1 'polypeptide(L)'
;MSTMTGRLCVSQAMQRGAMVFARRWYQVPVSRRKMIPVYPPLEKPPLKRGPLLRKVSMLELDSTLDRDRWRRSLLAKRARNDAPQQQQATPTVAVGDVVRVVYNRAKCAFDPFVGYVLGVNRKRVVQDASLLLRNAVAKTVVETRVPIFSPLVERIEVLKKSDGKRARNKHYYIRGTKLDVNNLEARLRKKK
;
A
#
# COMPACT_ATOMS: atom_id res chain seq x y z
N MET A 1 -39.15 -67.44 82.10
CA MET A 1 -38.33 -68.68 82.14
C MET A 1 -36.93 -68.26 81.69
N SER A 2 -36.00 -68.04 82.63
CA SER A 2 -35.01 -69.03 83.11
C SER A 2 -34.21 -69.58 81.92
N THR A 3 -32.90 -69.35 81.79
CA THR A 3 -31.87 -69.61 82.80
C THR A 3 -30.65 -68.70 82.68
N MET A 4 -30.10 -68.34 83.84
CA MET A 4 -28.69 -67.98 84.02
C MET A 4 -27.82 -69.26 84.04
N THR A 5 -26.57 -69.12 83.60
CA THR A 5 -25.31 -69.70 84.14
C THR A 5 -24.22 -69.37 83.10
N GLY A 6 -23.09 -68.72 83.36
CA GLY A 6 -22.33 -68.47 84.56
C GLY A 6 -20.88 -68.90 84.30
N ARG A 7 -19.91 -67.97 84.39
CA ARG A 7 -18.59 -68.15 85.04
C ARG A 7 -17.67 -66.96 84.77
N LEU A 8 -17.24 -66.36 85.88
CA LEU A 8 -16.10 -65.47 86.00
C LEU A 8 -14.79 -66.25 85.74
N CYS A 9 -13.84 -65.62 85.05
CA CYS A 9 -12.42 -65.83 85.35
C CYS A 9 -11.67 -64.53 85.08
N VAL A 10 -11.18 -63.93 86.17
CA VAL A 10 -10.28 -62.79 86.19
C VAL A 10 -8.89 -63.29 85.78
N SER A 11 -8.28 -62.67 84.78
CA SER A 11 -6.86 -62.87 84.48
C SER A 11 -6.25 -61.56 83.99
N GLN A 12 -5.59 -60.91 84.95
CA GLN A 12 -4.38 -60.12 84.84
C GLN A 12 -4.32 -58.99 83.81
N ALA A 13 -4.35 -57.79 84.39
CA ALA A 13 -3.79 -56.58 83.84
C ALA A 13 -2.36 -56.82 83.32
N MET A 14 -2.17 -56.53 82.04
CA MET A 14 -0.87 -56.07 81.56
C MET A 14 -1.13 -54.76 80.83
N GLN A 15 -0.92 -53.67 81.57
CA GLN A 15 -0.90 -52.31 81.04
C GLN A 15 0.23 -52.24 80.01
N ARG A 16 -0.09 -52.54 78.75
CA ARG A 16 0.77 -52.15 77.64
C ARG A 16 0.65 -50.64 77.56
N GLY A 17 1.64 -49.96 78.13
CA GLY A 17 1.83 -48.52 77.95
C GLY A 17 1.71 -48.23 76.46
N ALA A 18 0.61 -47.58 76.08
CA ALA A 18 0.49 -47.01 74.75
C ALA A 18 1.58 -45.94 74.70
N MET A 19 2.70 -46.25 74.04
CA MET A 19 3.60 -45.20 73.59
C MET A 19 2.74 -44.26 72.77
N VAL A 20 2.39 -43.11 73.35
CA VAL A 20 1.94 -41.96 72.60
C VAL A 20 3.16 -41.52 71.82
N PHE A 21 3.39 -42.15 70.67
CA PHE A 21 4.24 -41.58 69.65
C PHE A 21 3.54 -40.28 69.25
N ALA A 22 3.94 -39.18 69.88
CA ALA A 22 3.69 -37.86 69.38
C ALA A 22 4.40 -37.79 68.02
N ARG A 23 3.71 -38.22 66.96
CA ARG A 23 4.13 -37.97 65.59
C ARG A 23 4.19 -36.45 65.50
N ARG A 24 5.38 -35.86 65.47
CA ARG A 24 5.54 -34.46 65.05
C ARG A 24 5.16 -34.41 63.57
N TRP A 25 4.02 -33.80 63.27
CA TRP A 25 3.57 -33.64 61.89
C TRP A 25 4.33 -32.48 61.28
N TYR A 26 5.45 -32.76 60.64
CA TYR A 26 6.14 -31.77 59.81
C TYR A 26 5.45 -31.73 58.44
N GLN A 27 4.75 -30.65 58.15
CA GLN A 27 4.23 -30.38 56.80
C GLN A 27 5.32 -29.70 55.97
N VAL A 28 5.75 -30.33 54.89
CA VAL A 28 6.67 -29.71 53.92
C VAL A 28 5.85 -28.73 53.06
N PRO A 29 6.27 -27.47 52.90
CA PRO A 29 5.53 -26.53 52.07
C PRO A 29 5.59 -26.99 50.60
N VAL A 30 4.44 -27.43 50.08
CA VAL A 30 4.31 -27.81 48.68
C VAL A 30 4.09 -26.53 47.86
N SER A 31 5.14 -26.05 47.19
CA SER A 31 5.06 -24.89 46.30
C SER A 31 4.14 -25.20 45.11
N ARG A 32 3.09 -24.39 44.95
CA ARG A 32 2.21 -24.44 43.77
C ARG A 32 2.50 -23.22 42.89
N ARG A 33 2.76 -23.46 41.60
CA ARG A 33 2.92 -22.38 40.62
C ARG A 33 1.56 -21.75 40.35
N LYS A 34 1.46 -20.44 40.54
CA LYS A 34 0.26 -19.68 40.19
C LYS A 34 0.18 -19.53 38.67
N MET A 35 -1.01 -19.73 38.12
CA MET A 35 -1.26 -19.42 36.72
C MET A 35 -1.47 -17.90 36.59
N ILE A 36 -0.62 -17.24 35.81
CA ILE A 36 -0.72 -15.81 35.55
C ILE A 36 -1.74 -15.61 34.41
N PRO A 37 -2.81 -14.81 34.61
CA PRO A 37 -3.74 -14.51 33.53
C PRO A 37 -3.04 -13.63 32.48
N VAL A 38 -3.10 -14.07 31.22
CA VAL A 38 -2.61 -13.27 30.09
C VAL A 38 -3.80 -12.57 29.46
N TYR A 39 -3.81 -11.23 29.53
CA TYR A 39 -4.91 -10.43 28.99
C TYR A 39 -4.82 -10.30 27.47
N PRO A 40 -5.95 -10.28 26.76
CA PRO A 40 -5.96 -10.07 25.33
C PRO A 40 -5.56 -8.62 24.98
N PRO A 41 -5.07 -8.38 23.75
CA PRO A 41 -4.81 -7.03 23.27
C PRO A 41 -6.12 -6.24 23.16
N LEU A 42 -6.05 -4.95 23.49
CA LEU A 42 -7.19 -4.02 23.41
C LEU A 42 -7.74 -3.92 21.99
N GLU A 43 -6.82 -3.79 21.01
CA GLU A 43 -7.15 -3.78 19.59
C GLU A 43 -6.83 -5.14 18.99
N LYS A 44 -7.81 -5.73 18.30
CA LYS A 44 -7.61 -6.99 17.59
C LYS A 44 -6.72 -6.70 16.38
N PRO A 45 -5.49 -7.24 16.29
CA PRO A 45 -4.71 -7.11 15.08
C PRO A 45 -5.50 -7.73 13.93
N PRO A 46 -5.42 -7.16 12.71
CA PRO A 46 -6.18 -7.69 11.58
C PRO A 46 -5.80 -9.16 11.34
N LEU A 47 -6.82 -10.01 11.14
CA LEU A 47 -6.71 -11.47 10.96
C LEU A 47 -5.69 -11.91 9.89
N LYS A 48 -5.40 -11.03 8.95
CA LYS A 48 -4.27 -11.11 8.04
C LYS A 48 -3.55 -9.77 8.10
N ARG A 49 -2.21 -9.76 8.00
CA ARG A 49 -1.43 -8.55 7.67
C ARG A 49 -1.83 -8.10 6.25
N GLY A 50 -3.04 -7.57 6.09
CA GLY A 50 -3.51 -6.99 4.85
C GLY A 50 -2.66 -5.76 4.51
N PRO A 51 -2.66 -5.30 3.24
CA PRO A 51 -1.82 -4.18 2.85
C PRO A 51 -2.42 -2.88 3.38
N LEU A 52 -2.14 -2.52 4.64
CA LEU A 52 -2.46 -1.22 5.25
C LEU A 52 -2.03 -0.09 4.30
N LEU A 53 -0.82 -0.20 3.73
CA LEU A 53 -0.27 0.73 2.75
C LEU A 53 -1.19 0.97 1.55
N ARG A 54 -1.88 -0.08 1.06
CA ARG A 54 -2.82 0.08 -0.06
C ARG A 54 -4.06 0.86 0.38
N LYS A 55 -4.55 0.63 1.60
CA LYS A 55 -5.69 1.38 2.15
C LYS A 55 -5.32 2.86 2.33
N VAL A 56 -4.17 3.14 2.95
CA VAL A 56 -3.66 4.50 3.15
C VAL A 56 -3.48 5.22 1.81
N SER A 57 -2.85 4.56 0.82
CA SER A 57 -2.67 5.12 -0.53
C SER A 57 -4.00 5.41 -1.23
N MET A 58 -4.99 4.52 -1.13
CA MET A 58 -6.32 4.77 -1.73
C MET A 58 -7.05 5.93 -1.04
N LEU A 59 -6.97 6.02 0.30
CA LEU A 59 -7.54 7.12 1.06
C LEU A 59 -6.93 8.46 0.67
N GLU A 60 -5.60 8.54 0.56
CA GLU A 60 -4.88 9.75 0.14
C GLU A 60 -5.29 10.17 -1.28
N LEU A 61 -5.39 9.20 -2.20
CA LEU A 61 -5.76 9.43 -3.58
C LEU A 61 -7.20 9.94 -3.73
N ASP A 62 -8.17 9.35 -3.01
CA ASP A 62 -9.59 9.70 -3.11
C ASP A 62 -9.94 10.97 -2.35
N SER A 63 -9.28 11.24 -1.21
CA SER A 63 -9.55 12.42 -0.39
C SER A 63 -8.85 13.68 -0.89
N THR A 64 -7.58 13.58 -1.25
CA THR A 64 -6.68 14.74 -1.35
C THR A 64 -6.14 14.95 -2.77
N LEU A 65 -5.64 13.90 -3.42
CA LEU A 65 -4.87 14.06 -4.66
C LEU A 65 -5.73 14.08 -5.93
N ASP A 66 -6.74 13.21 -6.05
CA ASP A 66 -7.48 13.00 -7.30
C ASP A 66 -8.92 12.55 -7.06
N ARG A 67 -9.78 13.49 -6.62
CA ARG A 67 -11.21 13.25 -6.36
C ARG A 67 -11.98 12.84 -7.61
N ASP A 68 -11.73 13.51 -8.73
CA ASP A 68 -12.45 13.29 -10.00
C ASP A 68 -11.90 12.10 -10.81
N ARG A 69 -10.78 11.50 -10.36
CA ARG A 69 -10.13 10.34 -10.98
C ARG A 69 -9.59 10.58 -12.40
N TRP A 70 -9.54 11.83 -12.87
CA TRP A 70 -9.05 12.14 -14.22
C TRP A 70 -7.57 11.79 -14.37
N ARG A 71 -6.74 12.01 -13.32
CA ARG A 71 -5.31 11.68 -13.35
C ARG A 71 -5.07 10.18 -13.46
N ARG A 72 -5.85 9.38 -12.72
CA ARG A 72 -5.83 7.91 -12.84
C ARG A 72 -6.26 7.44 -14.22
N SER A 73 -7.25 8.11 -14.81
CA SER A 73 -7.75 7.83 -16.15
C SER A 73 -6.65 8.00 -17.21
N LEU A 74 -5.82 9.05 -17.12
CA LEU A 74 -4.67 9.25 -17.99
C LEU A 74 -3.62 8.13 -17.88
N LEU A 75 -3.50 7.54 -16.70
CA LEU A 75 -2.53 6.50 -16.38
C LEU A 75 -3.03 5.08 -16.59
N ALA A 76 -4.33 4.89 -16.84
CA ALA A 76 -4.91 3.59 -17.08
C ALA A 76 -4.11 2.85 -18.17
N LYS A 77 -3.90 1.54 -18.01
CA LYS A 77 -3.37 0.76 -19.14
C LYS A 77 -4.49 0.72 -20.18
N ARG A 78 -4.18 1.10 -21.42
CA ARG A 78 -5.12 0.95 -22.53
C ARG A 78 -5.61 -0.50 -22.53
N ALA A 79 -6.92 -0.71 -22.44
CA ALA A 79 -7.51 -2.03 -22.59
C ALA A 79 -7.11 -2.56 -23.98
N ARG A 80 -6.80 -3.87 -24.07
CA ARG A 80 -6.68 -4.53 -25.38
C ARG A 80 -8.02 -4.34 -26.11
N ASN A 81 -7.99 -4.34 -27.44
CA ASN A 81 -9.07 -3.90 -28.34
C ASN A 81 -10.39 -4.71 -28.22
N ASP A 82 -10.54 -5.56 -27.21
CA ASP A 82 -11.69 -6.44 -26.94
C ASP A 82 -12.72 -5.82 -25.99
N ALA A 83 -12.53 -4.57 -25.54
CA ALA A 83 -13.47 -3.85 -24.68
C ALA A 83 -14.56 -3.12 -25.51
N PRO A 84 -15.85 -3.22 -25.14
CA PRO A 84 -16.96 -2.65 -25.92
C PRO A 84 -16.84 -1.13 -26.03
N GLN A 85 -17.05 -0.61 -27.25
CA GLN A 85 -16.78 0.76 -27.73
C GLN A 85 -17.70 1.86 -27.14
N GLN A 86 -18.36 1.66 -26.01
CA GLN A 86 -19.40 2.56 -25.51
C GLN A 86 -19.05 3.14 -24.14
N GLN A 87 -17.99 3.96 -24.10
CA GLN A 87 -17.75 4.95 -23.04
C GLN A 87 -16.67 5.89 -23.58
N GLN A 88 -16.99 7.19 -23.60
CA GLN A 88 -16.20 8.33 -24.10
C GLN A 88 -14.69 8.05 -24.07
N ALA A 89 -14.01 8.13 -25.22
CA ALA A 89 -12.61 7.72 -25.38
C ALA A 89 -11.71 8.39 -24.33
N THR A 90 -11.45 7.68 -23.23
CA THR A 90 -10.62 8.14 -22.14
C THR A 90 -9.22 8.44 -22.70
N PRO A 91 -8.72 9.68 -22.62
CA PRO A 91 -7.44 10.05 -23.21
C PRO A 91 -6.28 9.47 -22.37
N THR A 92 -5.98 8.19 -22.52
CA THR A 92 -4.79 7.59 -21.90
C THR A 92 -3.52 8.20 -22.50
N VAL A 93 -2.57 8.61 -21.65
CA VAL A 93 -1.27 9.10 -22.10
C VAL A 93 -0.38 7.92 -22.48
N ALA A 94 0.00 7.86 -23.74
CA ALA A 94 0.93 6.87 -24.27
C ALA A 94 2.32 7.47 -24.46
N VAL A 95 3.31 6.59 -24.61
CA VAL A 95 4.66 7.02 -24.94
C VAL A 95 4.69 7.51 -26.38
N GLY A 96 5.29 8.68 -26.56
CA GLY A 96 5.33 9.39 -27.82
C GLY A 96 4.16 10.29 -28.15
N ASP A 97 3.22 10.44 -27.21
CA ASP A 97 2.29 11.56 -27.23
C ASP A 97 3.05 12.88 -26.97
N VAL A 98 2.55 13.97 -27.55
CA VAL A 98 2.95 15.33 -27.20
C VAL A 98 1.91 15.89 -26.26
N VAL A 99 2.37 16.32 -25.09
CA VAL A 99 1.53 16.69 -23.96
C VAL A 99 1.88 18.11 -23.52
N ARG A 100 0.87 18.86 -23.11
CA ARG A 100 1.01 20.12 -22.41
C ARG A 100 0.63 19.93 -20.94
N VAL A 101 1.56 20.22 -20.05
CA VAL A 101 1.33 20.26 -18.62
C VAL A 101 0.98 21.69 -18.25
N VAL A 102 -0.21 21.88 -17.68
CA VAL A 102 -0.66 23.18 -17.18
C VAL A 102 -0.58 23.16 -15.67
N TYR A 103 0.18 24.10 -15.12
CA TYR A 103 0.31 24.29 -13.68
C TYR A 103 -0.76 25.24 -13.16
N ASN A 104 -1.17 25.03 -11.92
CA ASN A 104 -2.15 25.88 -11.25
C ASN A 104 -1.51 27.21 -10.86
N ARG A 105 -1.96 28.29 -11.50
CA ARG A 105 -1.46 29.66 -11.30
C ARG A 105 -1.59 30.16 -9.86
N ALA A 106 -2.55 29.66 -9.09
CA ALA A 106 -2.74 30.06 -7.69
C ALA A 106 -1.67 29.47 -6.76
N LYS A 107 -1.03 28.36 -7.14
CA LYS A 107 -0.03 27.67 -6.30
C LYS A 107 1.41 27.94 -6.75
N CYS A 108 1.63 28.11 -8.04
CA CYS A 108 2.95 28.41 -8.58
C CYS A 108 2.88 29.27 -9.85
N ALA A 109 3.91 30.08 -10.05
CA ALA A 109 4.10 30.93 -11.23
C ALA A 109 4.96 30.21 -12.30
N PHE A 110 4.64 28.95 -12.59
CA PHE A 110 5.33 28.19 -13.65
C PHE A 110 4.58 28.30 -14.97
N ASP A 111 5.34 28.45 -16.06
CA ASP A 111 4.81 28.45 -17.42
C ASP A 111 4.36 27.03 -17.83
N PRO A 112 3.32 26.86 -18.68
CA PRO A 112 2.88 25.52 -19.06
C PRO A 112 3.91 24.88 -19.97
N PHE A 113 4.31 23.67 -19.63
CA PHE A 113 5.39 22.97 -20.31
C PHE A 113 4.83 22.04 -21.40
N VAL A 114 5.31 22.21 -22.64
CA VAL A 114 5.01 21.30 -23.75
C VAL A 114 6.16 20.32 -23.94
N GLY A 115 5.85 19.03 -23.95
CA GLY A 115 6.87 18.01 -24.07
C GLY A 115 6.39 16.72 -24.74
N TYR A 116 7.33 16.05 -25.37
CA TYR A 116 7.16 14.70 -25.88
C TYR A 116 7.34 13.70 -24.74
N VAL A 117 6.41 12.78 -24.58
CA VAL A 117 6.47 11.75 -23.54
C VAL A 117 7.48 10.68 -23.94
N LEU A 118 8.64 10.65 -23.27
CA LEU A 118 9.63 9.58 -23.40
C LEU A 118 9.24 8.33 -22.63
N GLY A 119 8.51 8.48 -21.53
CA GLY A 119 8.09 7.36 -20.71
C GLY A 119 7.09 7.74 -19.64
N VAL A 120 6.16 6.83 -19.36
CA VAL A 120 5.24 6.91 -18.23
C VAL A 120 5.78 6.00 -17.12
N ASN A 121 6.22 6.59 -16.01
CA ASN A 121 6.76 5.86 -14.88
C ASN A 121 5.64 5.54 -13.89
N ARG A 122 5.06 4.35 -14.01
CA ARG A 122 4.10 3.80 -13.05
C ARG A 122 4.86 3.11 -11.91
N LYS A 123 4.52 3.42 -10.66
CA LYS A 123 5.12 2.84 -9.44
C LYS A 123 4.15 1.87 -8.77
N ARG A 124 4.59 1.17 -7.72
CA ARG A 124 3.75 0.27 -6.92
C ARG A 124 2.59 1.03 -6.26
N VAL A 125 2.91 2.22 -5.77
CA VAL A 125 2.01 3.19 -5.20
C VAL A 125 1.65 4.18 -6.32
N VAL A 126 0.36 4.44 -6.53
CA VAL A 126 -0.09 5.14 -7.74
C VAL A 126 0.20 6.64 -7.68
N GLN A 127 0.16 7.26 -6.49
CA GLN A 127 0.43 8.69 -6.33
C GLN A 127 1.83 9.14 -6.81
N ASP A 128 2.83 8.25 -6.77
CA ASP A 128 4.20 8.58 -7.19
C ASP A 128 4.43 8.46 -8.71
N ALA A 129 3.36 8.27 -9.48
CA ALA A 129 3.45 8.15 -10.92
C ALA A 129 3.92 9.47 -11.56
N SER A 130 4.81 9.37 -12.54
CA SER A 130 5.41 10.54 -13.19
C SER A 130 5.56 10.35 -14.70
N LEU A 131 5.51 11.47 -15.43
CA LEU A 131 5.81 11.55 -16.85
C LEU A 131 7.24 12.04 -17.03
N LEU A 132 8.00 11.39 -17.91
CA LEU A 132 9.27 11.92 -18.39
C LEU A 132 9.03 12.58 -19.74
N LEU A 133 9.16 13.90 -19.77
CA LEU A 133 8.92 14.75 -20.93
C LEU A 133 10.24 15.28 -21.47
N ARG A 134 10.33 15.44 -22.80
CA ARG A 134 11.49 16.04 -23.49
C ARG A 134 11.02 17.10 -24.49
N ASN A 135 11.72 18.22 -24.55
CA ASN A 135 11.53 19.27 -25.55
C ASN A 135 12.87 19.91 -25.91
N ALA A 136 13.04 20.35 -27.16
CA ALA A 136 14.19 21.16 -27.58
C ALA A 136 13.76 22.63 -27.68
N VAL A 137 14.11 23.44 -26.68
CA VAL A 137 13.83 24.87 -26.71
C VAL A 137 14.99 25.56 -27.41
N ALA A 138 14.69 26.23 -28.52
CA ALA A 138 15.70 26.75 -29.45
C ALA A 138 16.70 25.66 -29.89
N LYS A 139 17.91 25.64 -29.32
CA LYS A 139 18.96 24.64 -29.58
C LYS A 139 19.34 23.81 -28.35
N THR A 140 18.78 24.14 -27.19
CA THR A 140 19.03 23.44 -25.93
C THR A 140 17.95 22.40 -25.69
N VAL A 141 18.35 21.19 -25.30
CA VAL A 141 17.38 20.12 -25.04
C VAL A 141 17.13 20.00 -23.53
N VAL A 142 15.86 20.05 -23.17
CA VAL A 142 15.39 20.03 -21.79
C VAL A 142 14.54 18.77 -21.57
N GLU A 143 14.85 18.06 -20.48
CA GLU A 143 14.04 16.95 -19.99
C GLU A 143 13.47 17.29 -18.63
N THR A 144 12.20 16.98 -18.42
CA THR A 144 11.52 17.27 -17.16
C THR A 144 10.70 16.06 -16.73
N ARG A 145 10.87 15.65 -15.47
CA ARG A 145 10.03 14.64 -14.84
C ARG A 145 8.91 15.33 -14.07
N VAL A 146 7.68 15.13 -14.50
CA VAL A 146 6.51 15.75 -13.86
C VAL A 146 5.72 14.67 -13.09
N PRO A 147 5.59 14.78 -11.75
CA PRO A 147 4.67 13.95 -10.98
C PRO A 147 3.22 14.31 -11.31
N ILE A 148 2.43 13.31 -11.72
CA ILE A 148 1.07 13.53 -12.24
C ILE A 148 0.11 13.95 -11.12
N PHE A 149 0.26 13.35 -9.95
CA PHE A 149 -0.59 13.61 -8.78
C PHE A 149 -0.13 14.80 -7.95
N SER A 150 0.83 15.58 -8.43
CA SER A 150 1.19 16.82 -7.73
C SER A 150 0.01 17.80 -7.75
N PRO A 151 -0.31 18.42 -6.60
CA PRO A 151 -1.38 19.41 -6.51
C PRO A 151 -1.06 20.71 -7.28
N LEU A 152 0.19 20.88 -7.72
CA LEU A 152 0.64 21.98 -8.58
C LEU A 152 0.19 21.81 -10.03
N VAL A 153 -0.02 20.58 -10.48
CA VAL A 153 -0.49 20.29 -11.84
C VAL A 153 -2.01 20.39 -11.85
N GLU A 154 -2.51 21.34 -12.64
CA GLU A 154 -3.94 21.56 -12.79
C GLU A 154 -4.54 20.54 -13.76
N ARG A 155 -3.98 20.45 -14.96
CA ARG A 155 -4.43 19.50 -15.99
C ARG A 155 -3.31 19.15 -16.96
N ILE A 156 -3.49 18.03 -17.65
CA ILE A 156 -2.56 17.51 -18.63
C ILE A 156 -3.32 17.32 -19.94
N GLU A 157 -2.99 18.12 -20.95
CA GLU A 157 -3.64 18.12 -22.25
C GLU A 157 -2.81 17.31 -23.26
N VAL A 158 -3.43 16.35 -23.94
CA VAL A 158 -2.76 15.63 -25.03
C VAL A 158 -2.96 16.41 -26.34
N LEU A 159 -1.90 17.08 -26.81
CA LEU A 159 -1.93 17.91 -28.02
C LEU A 159 -1.82 17.08 -29.30
N LYS A 160 -0.96 16.06 -29.29
CA LYS A 160 -0.77 15.15 -30.42
C LYS A 160 -0.62 13.73 -29.90
N LYS A 161 -1.33 12.78 -30.50
CA LYS A 161 -1.14 11.35 -30.24
C LYS A 161 0.08 10.79 -30.97
N SER A 162 0.65 9.72 -30.41
CA SER A 162 1.77 8.99 -30.99
C SER A 162 1.42 8.41 -32.36
N ASP A 163 2.35 8.49 -33.32
CA ASP A 163 2.14 7.99 -34.69
C ASP A 163 2.21 6.45 -34.82
N GLY A 164 2.42 5.70 -33.73
CA GLY A 164 2.52 4.23 -33.72
C GLY A 164 3.81 3.63 -34.32
N LYS A 165 4.60 4.41 -35.04
CA LYS A 165 5.85 3.95 -35.69
C LYS A 165 6.96 3.52 -34.72
N ARG A 166 6.92 3.98 -33.48
CA ARG A 166 7.91 3.68 -32.45
C ARG A 166 7.35 2.61 -31.52
N ALA A 167 8.02 1.46 -31.44
CA ALA A 167 7.45 0.26 -30.83
C ALA A 167 7.79 0.06 -29.33
N ARG A 168 8.80 0.76 -28.79
CA ARG A 168 9.25 0.51 -27.41
C ARG A 168 8.39 1.24 -26.38
N ASN A 169 8.17 0.61 -25.23
CA ASN A 169 7.43 1.19 -24.11
C ASN A 169 8.08 2.45 -23.51
N LYS A 170 9.37 2.72 -23.77
CA LYS A 170 10.06 3.95 -23.39
C LYS A 170 10.98 4.37 -24.53
N HIS A 171 10.90 5.62 -24.95
CA HIS A 171 11.62 6.15 -26.11
C HIS A 171 12.98 6.78 -25.73
N TYR A 172 13.70 6.21 -24.78
CA TYR A 172 15.00 6.74 -24.35
C TYR A 172 16.05 6.81 -25.45
N TYR A 173 15.93 5.93 -26.45
CA TYR A 173 16.86 5.80 -27.56
C TYR A 173 16.74 6.91 -28.61
N ILE A 174 15.72 7.78 -28.55
CA ILE A 174 15.58 8.86 -29.56
C ILE A 174 16.53 10.02 -29.30
N ARG A 175 17.09 10.13 -28.10
CA ARG A 175 17.96 11.23 -27.68
C ARG A 175 19.21 11.30 -28.57
N GLY A 176 19.49 12.47 -29.16
CA GLY A 176 20.68 12.69 -29.98
C GLY A 176 20.68 11.93 -31.31
N THR A 177 19.54 11.36 -31.71
CA THR A 177 19.40 10.64 -32.99
C THR A 177 18.60 11.46 -33.99
N LYS A 178 18.52 10.99 -35.24
CA LYS A 178 17.61 11.56 -36.24
C LYS A 178 16.13 11.52 -35.82
N LEU A 179 15.77 10.64 -34.87
CA LEU A 179 14.42 10.52 -34.34
C LEU A 179 14.15 11.45 -33.15
N ASP A 180 15.11 12.27 -32.75
CA ASP A 180 14.96 13.17 -31.61
C ASP A 180 13.85 14.19 -31.84
N VAL A 181 13.42 14.79 -30.74
CA VAL A 181 12.37 15.80 -30.72
C VAL A 181 13.01 17.17 -30.95
N ASN A 182 12.66 17.77 -32.07
CA ASN A 182 12.96 19.18 -32.32
C ASN A 182 12.01 20.07 -31.51
N ASN A 183 12.12 21.38 -31.68
CA ASN A 183 11.28 22.36 -31.00
C ASN A 183 9.78 22.10 -31.25
N LEU A 184 9.09 21.60 -30.22
CA LEU A 184 7.71 21.16 -30.32
C LEU A 184 6.74 22.36 -30.37
N GLU A 185 7.02 23.41 -29.61
CA GLU A 185 6.21 24.62 -29.58
C GLU A 185 6.19 25.30 -30.95
N ALA A 186 7.37 25.44 -31.58
CA ALA A 186 7.47 25.97 -32.93
C ALA A 186 6.68 25.12 -33.95
N ARG A 187 6.73 23.79 -33.82
CA ARG A 187 5.96 22.88 -34.69
C ARG A 187 4.46 22.99 -34.50
N LEU A 188 3.99 23.14 -33.27
CA LEU A 188 2.57 23.30 -32.95
C LEU A 188 2.02 24.62 -33.49
N ARG A 189 2.80 25.72 -33.41
CA ARG A 189 2.41 27.03 -33.94
C ARG A 189 2.23 27.01 -35.46
N LYS A 190 3.08 26.27 -36.20
CA LYS A 190 3.01 26.17 -37.68
C LYS A 190 1.82 25.37 -38.21
N LYS A 191 1.21 24.52 -37.38
CA LYS A 191 0.09 23.66 -37.81
C LYS A 191 -1.27 24.39 -37.70
N LYS A 192 -1.30 25.54 -37.03
CA LYS A 192 -2.49 26.36 -36.86
C LYS A 192 -2.69 27.24 -38.09
#